data_AF-A0A644S9Z0-F1
#
_entry.id   AF-A0A644S9Z0-F1
#
_cell.length_a   1.000
_cell.length_b   1.000
_cell.length_c   1.000
_cell.angle_alpha   90.00
_cell.angle_beta   90.00
_cell.angle_gamma   90.00
#
_symmetry.space_group_name_H-M   'P 1'
#
loop_
_entity.id
_entity.type
_entity.pdbx_description
1 polymer ?
#
loop_
_entity_poly.entity_id
_entity_poly.type
_entity_poly.pdbx_seq_one_letter_code
_entity_poly.pdbx_strand_id
1 'polypeptide(L)'
;MLKMILGTMKAGKSAKIIEEASNILFQDEVIIIRPSCDTREFFTRKHKNSDLQNFTFGNENTSLDSYSFIFVDEIQFFKKDFLEKIINLSRKKEIFITVAGLINDVKGNSWDNVETLKSYADEILHLKADCDRCGKKESAAFHVGDGGINNNYFVFCEECYKM
;
A
#
# COMPACT_ATOMS: atom_id res chain seq x y z
N MET A 1 -3.17 5.16 -15.91
CA MET A 1 -3.23 6.03 -14.70
C MET A 1 -2.53 5.34 -13.55
N LEU A 2 -1.73 6.06 -12.76
CA LEU A 2 -1.10 5.58 -11.53
C LEU A 2 -1.52 6.45 -10.34
N LYS A 3 -2.24 5.85 -9.39
CA LYS A 3 -2.59 6.45 -8.11
C LYS A 3 -1.74 5.85 -7.00
N MET A 4 -1.30 6.67 -6.05
CA MET A 4 -0.59 6.23 -4.85
C MET A 4 -1.41 6.51 -3.59
N ILE A 5 -1.44 5.55 -2.67
CA ILE A 5 -1.98 5.67 -1.31
C ILE A 5 -0.81 5.54 -0.34
N LEU A 6 -0.35 6.67 0.18
CA LEU A 6 0.79 6.74 1.09
C LEU A 6 0.33 6.96 2.52
N GLY A 7 1.06 6.43 3.48
CA GLY A 7 0.77 6.67 4.88
C GLY A 7 1.59 5.81 5.82
N THR A 8 1.51 6.10 7.11
CA THR A 8 2.16 5.28 8.14
C THR A 8 1.53 3.88 8.19
N MET A 9 2.15 2.97 8.94
CA MET A 9 1.47 1.79 9.43
C MET A 9 0.19 2.21 10.18
N LYS A 10 -0.80 1.32 10.19
CA LYS A 10 -2.13 1.54 10.81
C LYS A 10 -2.97 2.67 10.19
N ALA A 11 -2.49 3.37 9.16
CA ALA A 11 -3.25 4.43 8.48
C ALA A 11 -4.42 3.92 7.61
N GLY A 12 -4.61 2.59 7.51
CA GLY A 12 -5.72 2.00 6.76
C GLY A 12 -5.50 1.84 5.26
N LYS A 13 -4.25 1.89 4.78
CA LYS A 13 -3.92 1.76 3.34
C LYS A 13 -4.48 0.51 2.67
N SER A 14 -4.21 -0.67 3.23
CA SER A 14 -4.74 -1.94 2.72
C SER A 14 -6.27 -1.97 2.74
N ALA A 15 -6.91 -1.40 3.77
CA ALA A 15 -8.37 -1.30 3.79
C ALA A 15 -8.90 -0.40 2.66
N LYS A 16 -8.21 0.70 2.35
CA LYS A 16 -8.57 1.58 1.24
C LYS A 16 -8.42 0.91 -0.12
N ILE A 17 -7.39 0.06 -0.30
CA ILE A 17 -7.28 -0.80 -1.49
C ILE A 17 -8.51 -1.69 -1.64
N ILE A 18 -8.91 -2.41 -0.58
CA ILE A 18 -10.09 -3.29 -0.65
C ILE A 18 -11.36 -2.49 -0.94
N GLU A 19 -11.54 -1.33 -0.29
CA GLU A 19 -12.68 -0.45 -0.53
C GLU A 19 -12.75 0.00 -2.00
N GLU A 20 -11.63 0.46 -2.58
CA GLU A 20 -11.58 0.90 -3.98
C GLU A 20 -11.77 -0.27 -4.95
N ALA A 21 -11.17 -1.43 -4.68
CA ALA A 21 -11.34 -2.64 -5.47
C ALA A 21 -12.80 -3.14 -5.46
N SER A 22 -13.47 -3.08 -4.31
CA SER A 22 -14.86 -3.51 -4.14
C SER A 22 -15.86 -2.64 -4.91
N ASN A 23 -15.50 -1.38 -5.19
CA ASN A 23 -16.37 -0.45 -5.92
C ASN A 23 -16.29 -0.61 -7.45
N ILE A 24 -15.41 -1.48 -7.95
CA ILE A 24 -15.29 -1.76 -9.39
C ILE A 24 -16.39 -2.73 -9.82
N LEU A 25 -17.07 -2.44 -10.92
CA LEU A 25 -18.15 -3.30 -11.42
C LEU A 25 -17.62 -4.59 -12.07
N PHE A 26 -16.50 -4.51 -12.79
CA PHE A 26 -15.89 -5.61 -13.54
C PHE A 26 -14.86 -6.36 -12.69
N GLN A 27 -15.34 -7.14 -11.71
CA GLN A 27 -14.47 -7.82 -10.73
C GLN A 27 -13.48 -8.81 -11.35
N ASP A 28 -13.80 -9.44 -12.48
CA ASP A 28 -12.89 -10.35 -13.19
C ASP A 28 -11.65 -9.64 -13.79
N GLU A 29 -11.70 -8.32 -13.94
CA GLU A 29 -10.58 -7.49 -14.42
C GLU A 29 -9.73 -6.90 -13.26
N VAL A 30 -10.06 -7.23 -12.01
CA VAL A 30 -9.39 -6.73 -10.82
C VAL A 30 -8.38 -7.75 -10.29
N ILE A 31 -7.16 -7.29 -10.03
CA ILE A 31 -6.16 -8.06 -9.30
C ILE A 31 -5.57 -7.25 -8.15
N ILE A 32 -5.35 -7.94 -7.01
CA ILE A 32 -4.69 -7.39 -5.84
C ILE A 32 -3.36 -8.11 -5.63
N ILE A 33 -2.27 -7.35 -5.68
CA ILE A 33 -0.90 -7.82 -5.57
C ILE A 33 -0.32 -7.48 -4.20
N ARG A 34 0.29 -8.47 -3.54
CA ARG A 34 1.11 -8.29 -2.35
C ARG A 34 2.51 -8.85 -2.58
N PRO A 35 3.54 -8.32 -1.91
CA PRO A 35 4.88 -8.85 -2.08
C PRO A 35 4.95 -10.25 -1.48
N SER A 36 5.66 -11.17 -2.14
CA SER A 36 5.78 -12.57 -1.68
C SER A 36 6.39 -12.73 -0.29
N CYS A 37 7.13 -11.72 0.19
CA CYS A 37 7.70 -11.68 1.54
C CYS A 37 6.66 -11.37 2.64
N ASP A 38 5.47 -10.92 2.28
CA ASP A 38 4.37 -10.68 3.22
C ASP A 38 3.58 -11.96 3.47
N THR A 39 3.87 -12.61 4.59
CA THR A 39 3.30 -13.91 4.99
C THR A 39 2.11 -13.77 5.95
N ARG A 40 1.55 -12.57 6.11
CA ARG A 40 0.40 -12.34 7.01
C ARG A 40 -0.85 -13.05 6.48
N GLU A 41 -1.55 -13.77 7.36
CA GLU A 41 -2.78 -14.52 6.99
C GLU A 41 -3.99 -13.64 6.66
N PHE A 42 -3.95 -12.36 7.05
CA PHE A 42 -5.01 -11.39 6.78
C PHE A 42 -4.51 -10.30 5.84
N PHE A 43 -5.37 -9.84 4.93
CA PHE A 43 -5.04 -8.71 4.07
C PHE A 43 -5.06 -7.39 4.87
N THR A 44 -6.13 -7.19 5.62
CA THR A 44 -6.39 -6.01 6.44
C THR A 44 -7.24 -6.39 7.64
N ARG A 45 -7.09 -5.68 8.77
CA ARG A 45 -7.88 -5.95 9.99
C ARG A 45 -9.31 -5.39 9.91
N LYS A 46 -9.63 -4.59 8.88
CA LYS A 46 -10.95 -3.97 8.71
C LYS A 46 -11.95 -4.84 7.94
N HIS A 47 -11.48 -5.85 7.22
CA HIS A 47 -12.32 -6.75 6.41
C HIS A 47 -12.07 -8.19 6.84
N LYS A 48 -13.12 -9.02 6.82
CA LYS A 48 -12.97 -10.45 7.08
C LYS A 48 -12.47 -11.14 5.81
N ASN A 49 -11.78 -12.27 5.95
CA ASN A 49 -11.33 -13.04 4.78
C ASN A 49 -12.49 -13.50 3.89
N SER A 50 -13.70 -13.68 4.44
CA SER A 50 -14.93 -13.94 3.67
C SER A 50 -15.25 -12.84 2.67
N ASP A 51 -14.99 -11.58 3.03
CA ASP A 51 -15.31 -10.41 2.22
C ASP A 51 -14.35 -10.28 1.03
N LEU A 52 -13.26 -11.05 1.05
CA LEU A 52 -12.19 -11.01 0.07
C LEU A 52 -12.23 -12.19 -0.92
N GLN A 53 -13.12 -13.16 -0.74
CA GLN A 53 -13.12 -14.41 -1.52
C GLN A 53 -13.34 -14.20 -3.03
N ASN A 54 -13.94 -13.08 -3.41
CA ASN A 54 -14.24 -12.76 -4.81
C ASN A 54 -13.08 -12.03 -5.52
N PHE A 55 -12.01 -11.66 -4.82
CA PHE A 55 -10.87 -11.00 -5.45
C PHE A 55 -9.81 -12.00 -5.91
N THR A 56 -9.20 -11.69 -7.05
CA THR A 56 -7.98 -12.37 -7.48
C THR A 56 -6.78 -11.78 -6.76
N PHE A 57 -6.03 -12.63 -6.06
CA PHE A 57 -4.78 -12.25 -5.40
C PHE A 57 -3.56 -12.79 -6.13
N GLY A 58 -2.47 -12.02 -6.13
CA GLY A 58 -1.20 -12.41 -6.72
C GLY A 58 0.00 -11.79 -6.00
N ASN A 59 1.18 -12.03 -6.56
CA ASN A 59 2.43 -11.43 -6.11
C ASN A 59 3.23 -10.87 -7.30
N GLU A 60 4.46 -10.43 -7.06
CA GLU A 60 5.32 -9.84 -8.10
C GLU A 60 5.57 -10.74 -9.32
N ASN A 61 5.39 -12.07 -9.18
CA ASN A 61 5.56 -13.05 -10.26
C ASN A 61 4.27 -13.29 -11.07
N THR A 62 3.12 -12.75 -10.64
CA THR A 62 1.85 -12.92 -11.34
C THR A 62 1.83 -12.11 -12.64
N SER A 63 1.32 -12.70 -13.73
CA SER A 63 1.08 -11.95 -14.96
C SER A 63 -0.05 -10.95 -14.75
N LEU A 64 0.13 -9.73 -15.29
CA LEU A 64 -0.82 -8.64 -15.13
C LEU A 64 -1.56 -8.31 -16.44
N ASP A 65 -1.28 -9.05 -17.52
CA ASP A 65 -1.72 -8.69 -18.87
C ASP A 65 -3.24 -8.81 -19.09
N SER A 66 -3.93 -9.57 -18.24
CA SER A 66 -5.38 -9.80 -18.30
C SER A 66 -6.20 -8.90 -17.38
N TYR A 67 -5.58 -7.96 -16.66
CA TYR A 67 -6.26 -7.14 -15.66
C TYR A 67 -6.18 -5.66 -16.01
N SER A 68 -7.33 -5.00 -15.99
CA SER A 68 -7.45 -3.55 -16.21
C SER A 68 -7.26 -2.75 -14.92
N PHE A 69 -7.56 -3.36 -13.76
CA PHE A 69 -7.49 -2.72 -12.45
C PHE A 69 -6.51 -3.46 -11.55
N ILE A 70 -5.35 -2.83 -11.32
CA ILE A 70 -4.24 -3.44 -10.60
C ILE A 70 -4.04 -2.69 -9.29
N PHE A 71 -4.30 -3.37 -8.19
CA PHE A 71 -4.01 -2.86 -6.85
C PHE A 71 -2.72 -3.51 -6.34
N VAL A 72 -1.80 -2.72 -5.80
CA VAL A 72 -0.56 -3.23 -5.20
C VAL A 72 -0.45 -2.73 -3.77
N ASP A 73 -0.37 -3.63 -2.80
CA ASP A 73 -0.15 -3.26 -1.40
C ASP A 73 1.32 -3.43 -1.01
N GLU A 74 1.77 -2.68 -0.01
CA GLU A 74 3.14 -2.72 0.52
C GLU A 74 4.26 -2.54 -0.53
N ILE A 75 4.07 -1.58 -1.46
CA ILE A 75 4.95 -1.35 -2.62
C ILE A 75 6.43 -1.14 -2.26
N GLN A 76 6.71 -0.67 -1.04
CA GLN A 76 8.08 -0.47 -0.57
C GLN A 76 8.93 -1.75 -0.53
N PHE A 77 8.31 -2.95 -0.48
CA PHE A 77 9.03 -4.23 -0.43
C PHE A 77 9.24 -4.90 -1.80
N PHE A 78 8.78 -4.28 -2.88
CA PHE A 78 8.97 -4.82 -4.23
C PHE A 78 10.36 -4.50 -4.78
N LYS A 79 10.81 -5.30 -5.74
CA LYS A 79 12.07 -5.03 -6.45
C LYS A 79 11.86 -3.99 -7.55
N LYS A 80 12.95 -3.36 -7.96
CA LYS A 80 12.97 -2.33 -9.02
C LYS A 80 12.28 -2.78 -10.32
N ASP A 81 12.54 -4.01 -10.77
CA ASP A 81 11.96 -4.54 -12.01
C ASP A 81 10.42 -4.57 -11.99
N PHE A 82 9.83 -4.82 -10.81
CA PHE A 82 8.37 -4.77 -10.65
C PHE A 82 7.86 -3.33 -10.75
N LEU A 83 8.58 -2.35 -10.20
CA LEU A 83 8.22 -0.93 -10.35
C LEU A 83 8.23 -0.50 -11.81
N GLU A 84 9.25 -0.91 -12.57
CA GLU A 84 9.34 -0.62 -14.00
C GLU A 84 8.17 -1.23 -14.77
N LYS A 85 7.76 -2.46 -14.43
CA LYS A 85 6.54 -3.08 -14.96
C LYS A 85 5.30 -2.23 -14.66
N ILE A 86 5.13 -1.78 -13.41
CA ILE A 86 4.00 -0.92 -13.01
C ILE A 86 4.00 0.41 -13.77
N ILE A 87 5.14 1.08 -13.88
CA ILE A 87 5.28 2.36 -14.61
C ILE A 87 4.97 2.18 -16.10
N ASN A 88 5.39 1.07 -16.71
CA ASN A 88 5.11 0.81 -18.12
C ASN A 88 3.62 0.50 -18.35
N LEU A 89 3.00 -0.27 -17.45
CA LEU A 89 1.57 -0.57 -17.52
C LEU A 89 0.71 0.68 -17.30
N SER A 90 1.09 1.58 -16.38
CA SER A 90 0.30 2.79 -16.08
C SER A 90 0.15 3.76 -17.25
N ARG A 91 1.02 3.65 -18.28
CA ARG A 91 0.97 4.42 -19.52
C ARG A 91 -0.11 3.95 -20.50
N LYS A 92 -0.63 2.74 -20.33
CA LYS A 92 -1.72 2.21 -21.16
C LYS A 92 -3.04 2.86 -20.74
N LYS A 93 -3.83 3.33 -21.72
CA LYS A 93 -5.07 4.08 -21.46
C LYS A 93 -6.14 3.29 -20.69
N GLU A 94 -6.15 1.98 -20.86
CA GLU A 94 -7.16 1.08 -20.28
C GLU A 94 -6.70 0.44 -18.97
N ILE A 95 -5.50 0.81 -18.47
CA ILE A 95 -4.94 0.26 -17.23
C ILE A 95 -4.95 1.31 -16.12
N PHE A 96 -5.58 0.95 -15.01
CA PHE A 96 -5.70 1.73 -13.79
C PHE A 96 -4.94 1.03 -12.67
N ILE A 97 -3.93 1.70 -12.13
CA ILE A 97 -3.08 1.14 -11.08
C ILE A 97 -3.19 1.97 -9.83
N THR A 98 -3.50 1.32 -8.71
CA THR A 98 -3.45 1.92 -7.37
C THR A 98 -2.39 1.20 -6.54
N VAL A 99 -1.37 1.91 -6.08
CA VAL A 99 -0.31 1.35 -5.23
C VAL A 99 -0.38 1.94 -3.81
N ALA A 100 -0.27 1.11 -2.79
CA ALA A 100 -0.18 1.53 -1.41
C ALA A 100 1.23 1.32 -0.85
N GLY A 101 1.71 2.28 -0.06
CA GLY A 101 3.07 2.23 0.48
C GLY A 101 3.30 3.03 1.75
N LEU A 102 4.39 2.70 2.45
CA LEU A 102 4.87 3.47 3.59
C LEU A 102 5.55 4.77 3.12
N ILE A 103 5.34 5.85 3.86
CA ILE A 103 6.01 7.14 3.61
C ILE A 103 7.50 7.11 3.98
N ASN A 104 7.86 6.39 5.04
CA ASN A 104 9.23 6.26 5.54
C ASN A 104 9.41 4.95 6.31
N ASP A 105 10.66 4.54 6.49
CA ASP A 105 11.07 3.42 7.34
C ASP A 105 11.10 3.82 8.83
N VAL A 106 11.50 2.88 9.70
CA VAL A 106 11.65 3.10 11.16
C VAL A 106 12.81 4.03 11.53
N LYS A 107 13.73 4.30 10.60
CA LYS A 107 14.83 5.26 10.77
C LYS A 107 14.44 6.66 10.27
N GLY A 108 13.25 6.81 9.70
CA GLY A 108 12.77 8.05 9.10
C GLY A 108 13.25 8.29 7.67
N ASN A 109 13.88 7.30 7.02
CA ASN A 109 14.29 7.41 5.62
C ASN A 109 13.13 7.11 4.69
N SER A 110 13.05 7.83 3.57
CA SER A 110 12.18 7.46 2.47
C SER A 110 12.56 6.11 1.86
N TRP A 111 11.58 5.42 1.29
CA TRP A 111 11.81 4.22 0.50
C TRP A 111 12.05 4.59 -0.96
N ASP A 112 13.19 4.19 -1.52
CA ASP A 112 13.57 4.51 -2.92
C ASP A 112 12.47 4.13 -3.93
N ASN A 113 11.84 2.98 -3.71
CA ASN A 113 10.73 2.49 -4.52
C ASN A 113 9.53 3.44 -4.52
N VAL A 114 9.20 3.96 -3.35
CA VAL A 114 8.08 4.89 -3.16
C VAL A 114 8.41 6.24 -3.80
N GLU A 115 9.60 6.78 -3.57
CA GLU A 115 10.03 8.05 -4.18
C GLU A 115 10.09 7.97 -5.71
N THR A 116 10.55 6.83 -6.25
CA THR A 116 10.55 6.59 -7.69
C THR A 116 9.13 6.69 -8.25
N LEU A 117 8.16 6.00 -7.66
CA LEU A 117 6.79 5.99 -8.15
C LEU A 117 6.06 7.33 -7.99
N LYS A 118 6.40 8.15 -6.97
CA LYS A 118 5.81 9.48 -6.81
C LYS A 118 6.01 10.35 -8.06
N SER A 119 7.15 10.21 -8.74
CA SER A 119 7.45 10.98 -9.96
C SER A 119 6.60 10.57 -11.17
N TYR A 120 5.91 9.43 -11.10
CA TYR A 120 5.04 8.91 -12.15
C TYR A 120 3.57 8.88 -11.76
N ALA A 121 3.22 9.30 -10.54
CA ALA A 121 1.87 9.24 -10.03
C ALA A 121 1.02 10.40 -10.58
N ASP A 122 -0.16 10.06 -11.09
CA ASP A 122 -1.19 11.03 -11.48
C ASP A 122 -1.92 11.57 -10.24
N GLU A 123 -2.07 10.74 -9.20
CA GLU A 123 -2.73 11.09 -7.93
C GLU A 123 -1.96 10.52 -6.74
N ILE A 124 -1.84 11.29 -5.65
CA ILE A 124 -1.26 10.83 -4.39
C ILE A 124 -2.22 11.18 -3.25
N LEU A 125 -2.74 10.14 -2.58
CA LEU A 125 -3.54 10.23 -1.37
C LEU A 125 -2.68 9.93 -0.14
N HIS A 126 -2.65 10.84 0.82
CA HIS A 126 -1.96 10.63 2.11
C HIS A 126 -2.96 10.26 3.21
N LEU A 127 -2.85 9.05 3.74
CA LEU A 127 -3.59 8.59 4.91
C LEU A 127 -2.72 8.75 6.17
N LYS A 128 -3.34 9.18 7.27
CA LYS A 128 -2.68 9.34 8.57
C LYS A 128 -3.36 8.48 9.62
N ALA A 129 -2.55 7.78 10.41
CA ALA A 129 -3.03 7.11 11.61
C ALA A 129 -3.11 8.08 12.80
N ASP A 130 -3.81 7.64 13.84
CA ASP A 130 -3.73 8.27 15.15
C ASP A 130 -2.37 7.94 15.80
N CYS A 131 -1.89 8.83 16.66
CA CYS A 131 -0.66 8.56 17.42
C CYS A 131 -0.90 7.50 18.49
N ASP A 132 -0.11 6.42 18.49
CA ASP A 132 -0.22 5.34 19.48
C ASP A 132 0.19 5.78 20.91
N ARG A 133 0.98 6.87 21.05
CA ARG A 133 1.44 7.37 22.36
C ARG A 133 0.45 8.33 23.00
N CYS A 134 0.06 9.40 22.29
CA CYS A 134 -0.81 10.44 22.84
C CYS A 134 -2.26 10.41 22.34
N GLY A 135 -2.60 9.54 21.38
CA GLY A 135 -3.95 9.45 20.82
C GLY A 135 -4.34 10.60 19.89
N LYS A 136 -3.44 11.55 19.60
CA LYS A 136 -3.71 12.68 18.70
C LYS A 136 -4.13 12.16 17.32
N LYS A 137 -5.31 12.60 16.86
CA LYS A 137 -5.96 12.09 15.64
C LYS A 137 -5.19 12.47 14.38
N GLU A 138 -5.12 11.54 13.43
CA GLU A 138 -4.54 11.75 12.09
C GLU A 138 -3.18 12.49 12.12
N SER A 139 -2.33 12.15 13.09
CA SER A 139 -1.10 12.90 13.38
C SER A 139 0.16 12.05 13.34
N ALA A 140 0.03 10.74 13.15
CA ALA A 140 1.16 9.84 13.05
C ALA A 140 2.03 10.18 11.83
N ALA A 141 3.34 10.23 12.06
CA ALA A 141 4.35 10.53 11.04
C ALA A 141 5.58 9.61 11.15
N PHE A 142 5.90 9.10 12.34
CA PHE A 142 7.10 8.31 12.60
C PHE A 142 6.75 6.87 12.96
N HIS A 143 7.58 5.92 12.53
CA HIS A 143 7.47 4.52 12.89
C HIS A 143 8.50 4.19 13.97
N VAL A 144 8.09 3.43 14.99
CA VAL A 144 8.96 2.93 16.05
C VAL A 144 8.77 1.42 16.14
N GLY A 145 9.82 0.64 15.90
CA GLY A 145 9.77 -0.82 15.81
C GLY A 145 10.99 -1.43 15.09
N ASP A 146 10.86 -2.68 14.62
CA ASP A 146 11.96 -3.47 14.02
C ASP A 146 12.11 -3.38 12.48
N GLY A 147 11.21 -2.68 11.80
CA GLY A 147 11.28 -2.32 10.36
C GLY A 147 10.80 -3.35 9.32
N GLY A 148 10.51 -4.59 9.69
CA GLY A 148 9.83 -5.62 8.88
C GLY A 148 8.29 -5.57 8.80
N ILE A 149 7.72 -6.62 8.19
CA ILE A 149 6.28 -6.78 7.96
C ILE A 149 5.64 -7.57 9.10
N ASN A 150 5.47 -6.95 10.26
CA ASN A 150 4.89 -7.63 11.43
C ASN A 150 4.05 -6.70 12.32
N ASN A 151 3.69 -7.15 13.53
CA ASN A 151 2.82 -6.42 14.46
C ASN A 151 3.57 -5.59 15.52
N ASN A 152 4.91 -5.64 15.56
CA ASN A 152 5.75 -4.99 16.58
C ASN A 152 6.08 -3.55 16.20
N TYR A 153 5.04 -2.76 15.90
CA TYR A 153 5.17 -1.38 15.44
C TYR A 153 4.23 -0.44 16.17
N PHE A 154 4.80 0.72 16.50
CA PHE A 154 4.06 1.90 16.90
C PHE A 154 4.24 3.01 15.86
N VAL A 155 3.25 3.89 15.80
CA VAL A 155 3.29 5.10 15.00
C VAL A 155 3.05 6.32 15.86
N PHE A 156 3.98 7.27 15.83
CA PHE A 156 3.97 8.45 16.69
C PHE A 156 3.83 9.74 15.89
N CYS A 157 3.20 10.74 16.51
CA CYS A 157 3.26 12.12 16.02
C CYS A 157 4.65 12.70 16.30
N GLU A 158 4.95 13.83 15.67
CA GLU A 158 6.26 14.48 15.78
C GLU A 158 6.65 14.83 17.22
N GLU A 159 5.71 15.36 18.01
CA GLU A 159 5.93 15.70 19.42
C GLU A 159 6.32 14.46 20.23
N CYS A 160 5.56 13.37 20.06
CA CYS A 160 5.79 12.11 20.77
C CYS A 160 7.07 11.39 20.32
N TYR A 161 7.53 11.59 19.09
CA TYR A 161 8.76 10.97 18.61
C TYR A 161 10.03 11.65 19.15
N LYS A 162 9.96 12.96 19.42
CA LYS A 162 11.07 13.76 19.95
C LYS A 162 11.25 13.68 21.47
N MET A 163 10.28 13.07 22.17
CA MET A 163 10.29 12.82 23.62
C MET A 163 10.95 11.49 23.97
#